data_AF-A0A1M4SNC3-F1
#
_entry.id   AF-A0A1M4SNC3-F1
#
_cell.length_a   1.000
_cell.length_b   1.000
_cell.length_c   1.000
_cell.angle_alpha   90.00
_cell.angle_beta   90.00
_cell.angle_gamma   90.00
#
_symmetry.space_group_name_H-M   'P 1'
#
loop_
_entity.id
_entity.type
_entity.pdbx_description
1 polymer ?
#
loop_
_entity_poly.entity_id
_entity_poly.type
_entity_poly.pdbx_seq_one_letter_code
_entity_poly.pdbx_strand_id
1 'polypeptide(L)'
;MNEKIISRLKTLGIPELENVNYLNELNGDYINLESLLPNGKTGKILDDNKKYLAAQIEIPNDEDERCYGIAADETMIAIFRYGYGGKNSELVAWVRL
;
A
#
# COMPACT_ATOMS: atom_id res chain seq x y z
N MET A 1 0.27 -13.21 12.26
CA MET A 1 -0.40 -12.03 11.66
C MET A 1 0.16 -11.73 10.28
N ASN A 2 1.47 -11.52 10.14
CA ASN A 2 2.12 -11.22 8.85
C ASN A 2 1.83 -12.27 7.77
N GLU A 3 1.82 -13.57 8.09
CA GLU A 3 1.55 -14.64 7.11
C GLU A 3 0.15 -14.55 6.48
N LYS A 4 -0.90 -14.20 7.26
CA LYS A 4 -2.26 -14.02 6.73
C LYS A 4 -2.31 -12.84 5.76
N ILE A 5 -1.66 -11.73 6.12
CA ILE A 5 -1.59 -10.52 5.28
C ILE A 5 -0.80 -10.81 4.01
N ILE A 6 0.37 -11.44 4.12
CA ILE A 6 1.21 -11.83 2.97
C ILE A 6 0.43 -12.77 2.05
N SER A 7 -0.22 -13.81 2.58
CA SER A 7 -1.05 -14.71 1.77
C SER A 7 -2.17 -13.94 1.06
N ARG A 8 -2.81 -12.99 1.73
CA ARG A 8 -3.85 -12.16 1.11
C ARG A 8 -3.30 -11.28 -0.01
N LEU A 9 -2.15 -10.62 0.18
CA LEU A 9 -1.47 -9.80 -0.83
C LEU A 9 -1.24 -10.58 -2.14
N LYS A 10 -0.77 -11.83 -2.03
CA LYS A 10 -0.52 -12.71 -3.19
C LYS A 10 -1.80 -13.11 -3.96
N THR A 11 -2.99 -12.87 -3.40
CA THR A 11 -4.28 -13.17 -4.03
C THR A 11 -4.99 -11.95 -4.62
N LEU A 12 -4.39 -10.76 -4.56
CA LEU A 12 -5.02 -9.52 -5.04
C LEU A 12 -4.98 -9.36 -6.57
N GLY A 13 -4.26 -10.24 -7.28
CA GLY A 13 -4.11 -10.15 -8.74
C GLY A 13 -3.17 -9.04 -9.21
N ILE A 14 -2.29 -8.55 -8.32
CA ILE A 14 -1.22 -7.59 -8.63
C ILE A 14 0.10 -8.39 -8.67
N PRO A 15 0.68 -8.65 -9.85
CA PRO A 15 1.83 -9.55 -10.01
C PRO A 15 3.04 -9.19 -9.13
N GLU A 16 3.31 -7.89 -8.96
CA GLU A 16 4.42 -7.39 -8.16
C GLU A 16 4.29 -7.79 -6.68
N LEU A 17 3.05 -7.96 -6.18
CA LEU A 17 2.79 -8.31 -4.78
C LEU A 17 2.95 -9.81 -4.49
N GLU A 18 3.02 -10.67 -5.51
CA GLU A 18 3.16 -12.13 -5.33
C GLU A 18 4.48 -12.52 -4.65
N ASN A 19 5.50 -11.67 -4.81
CA ASN A 19 6.84 -11.87 -4.28
C ASN A 19 7.07 -11.17 -2.92
N VAL A 20 6.04 -10.57 -2.33
CA VAL A 20 6.15 -9.96 -1.00
C VAL A 20 6.37 -11.07 0.03
N ASN A 21 7.49 -10.99 0.76
CA ASN A 21 7.88 -11.98 1.76
C ASN A 21 8.11 -11.37 3.14
N TYR A 22 8.15 -10.05 3.26
CA TYR A 22 8.29 -9.35 4.53
C TYR A 22 7.58 -8.00 4.48
N LEU A 23 7.25 -7.48 5.66
CA LEU A 23 6.67 -6.17 5.89
C LEU A 23 7.37 -5.56 7.10
N ASN A 24 7.57 -4.24 7.08
CA ASN A 24 8.14 -3.48 8.18
C ASN A 24 7.03 -2.80 8.97
N GLU A 25 7.24 -2.58 10.26
CA GLU A 25 6.33 -1.76 11.05
C GLU A 25 6.71 -0.29 10.89
N LEU A 26 5.82 0.53 10.33
CA LEU A 26 6.00 1.97 10.13
C LEU A 26 4.87 2.76 10.79
N ASN A 27 5.16 3.97 11.24
CA ASN A 27 4.12 4.88 11.73
C ASN A 27 3.25 5.37 10.58
N GLY A 28 1.95 5.54 10.85
CA GLY A 28 0.97 5.97 9.88
C GLY A 28 1.30 7.33 9.30
N ASP A 29 1.71 8.30 10.14
CA ASP A 29 2.10 9.65 9.71
C ASP A 29 3.18 9.66 8.61
N TYR A 30 4.09 8.68 8.62
CA TYR A 30 5.16 8.53 7.65
C TYR A 30 4.67 8.01 6.28
N ILE A 31 3.62 7.18 6.26
CA ILE A 31 3.15 6.49 5.04
C ILE A 31 1.74 6.94 4.58
N ASN A 32 1.07 7.80 5.33
CA ASN A 32 -0.29 8.26 5.05
C ASN A 32 -0.30 9.38 4.00
N LEU A 33 -0.06 8.98 2.76
CA LEU A 33 -0.06 9.85 1.60
C LEU A 33 -1.48 10.32 1.28
N GLU A 34 -1.62 11.62 0.96
CA GLU A 34 -2.84 12.11 0.32
C GLU A 34 -2.97 11.46 -1.05
N SER A 35 -4.06 10.71 -1.25
CA SER A 35 -4.21 9.83 -2.41
C SER A 35 -5.53 10.09 -3.14
N LEU A 36 -5.51 9.93 -4.46
CA LEU A 36 -6.73 9.86 -5.28
C LEU A 36 -7.50 8.58 -4.91
N LEU A 37 -8.77 8.75 -4.55
CA LEU A 37 -9.68 7.68 -4.17
C LEU A 37 -10.56 7.27 -5.36
N PRO A 38 -11.16 6.06 -5.34
CA PRO A 38 -12.01 5.58 -6.44
C PRO A 38 -13.24 6.46 -6.74
N ASN A 39 -13.64 7.31 -5.80
CA ASN A 39 -14.73 8.26 -5.98
C ASN A 39 -14.29 9.58 -6.67
N GLY A 40 -13.03 9.68 -7.10
CA GLY A 40 -12.45 10.86 -7.76
C GLY A 40 -12.04 11.98 -6.80
N LYS A 41 -12.17 11.81 -5.48
CA LYS A 41 -11.70 12.77 -4.48
C LYS A 41 -10.31 12.40 -3.98
N THR A 42 -9.59 13.37 -3.44
CA THR A 42 -8.34 13.13 -2.71
C THR A 42 -8.60 13.00 -1.22
N GLY A 43 -7.81 12.18 -0.54
CA GLY A 43 -7.84 12.07 0.91
C GLY A 43 -6.81 11.10 1.48
N LYS A 44 -6.69 11.12 2.80
CA LYS A 44 -5.91 10.18 3.60
C LYS A 44 -6.84 9.12 4.18
N ILE A 45 -6.42 7.86 4.15
CA ILE A 45 -7.24 6.74 4.66
C ILE A 45 -6.61 6.00 5.84
N LEU A 46 -5.33 6.27 6.13
CA LEU A 46 -4.66 5.72 7.30
C LEU A 46 -4.83 6.67 8.50
N ASP A 47 -4.56 6.16 9.68
CA ASP A 47 -4.50 6.93 10.92
C ASP A 47 -3.05 7.27 11.24
N ASP A 48 -2.74 8.57 11.31
CA ASP A 48 -1.40 9.08 11.58
C ASP A 48 -0.84 8.60 12.92
N ASN A 49 -1.70 8.23 13.88
CA ASN A 49 -1.32 7.78 15.22
C ASN A 49 -1.19 6.26 15.35
N LYS A 50 -1.44 5.50 14.28
CA LYS A 50 -1.30 4.04 14.27
C LYS A 50 0.02 3.61 13.66
N LYS A 51 0.37 2.36 13.90
CA LYS A 51 1.42 1.67 13.15
C LYS A 51 0.81 0.67 12.20
N TYR A 52 1.47 0.50 11.05
CA TYR A 52 1.06 -0.41 10.00
C TYR A 52 2.23 -1.29 9.59
N LEU A 53 1.90 -2.50 9.16
CA LEU A 53 2.79 -3.34 8.38
C LEU A 53 2.84 -2.80 6.96
N ALA A 54 4.03 -2.46 6.49
CA ALA A 54 4.23 -1.73 5.26
C ALA A 54 5.46 -2.18 4.48
N ALA A 55 5.39 -2.03 3.17
CA ALA A 55 6.51 -2.22 2.25
C ALA A 55 6.28 -1.42 0.95
N GLN A 56 7.36 -1.00 0.32
CA GLN A 56 7.37 -0.47 -1.04
C GLN A 56 7.81 -1.58 -2.00
N ILE A 57 7.11 -1.73 -3.11
CA ILE A 57 7.39 -2.71 -4.15
C ILE A 57 7.55 -1.98 -5.48
N GLU A 58 8.74 -2.06 -6.07
CA GLU A 58 9.04 -1.47 -7.37
C GLU A 58 8.22 -2.12 -8.48
N ILE A 59 7.80 -1.33 -9.47
CA ILE A 59 7.16 -1.82 -10.69
C ILE A 59 8.24 -1.92 -11.78
N PRO A 60 8.61 -3.12 -12.25
CA PRO A 60 9.66 -3.27 -13.25
C PRO A 60 9.30 -2.60 -14.57
N ASN A 61 10.24 -1.85 -15.14
CA ASN A 61 10.10 -1.14 -16.43
C ASN A 61 8.97 -0.09 -16.47
N ASP A 62 8.55 0.45 -15.32
CA ASP A 62 7.61 1.57 -15.27
C ASP A 62 8.33 2.88 -15.65
N GLU A 63 7.92 3.50 -16.76
CA GLU A 63 8.53 4.73 -17.30
C GLU A 63 8.38 5.93 -16.35
N ASP A 64 7.40 5.89 -15.46
CA ASP A 64 7.11 6.93 -14.47
C ASP A 64 7.82 6.67 -13.12
N GLU A 65 8.65 5.64 -13.02
CA GLU A 65 9.32 5.18 -11.78
C GLU A 65 8.34 5.06 -10.60
N ARG A 66 7.15 4.51 -10.88
CA ARG A 66 6.14 4.26 -9.85
C ARG A 66 6.40 2.97 -9.10
N CYS A 67 5.93 2.94 -7.86
CA CYS A 67 5.95 1.76 -7.01
C CYS A 67 4.57 1.55 -6.37
N TYR A 68 4.37 0.33 -5.86
CA TYR A 68 3.27 0.04 -4.95
C TYR A 68 3.69 0.26 -3.51
N GLY A 69 2.84 0.93 -2.74
CA GLY A 69 2.94 1.00 -1.29
C GLY A 69 1.88 0.11 -0.64
N ILE A 70 2.30 -0.73 0.30
CA ILE A 70 1.43 -1.54 1.13
C ILE A 70 1.29 -0.88 2.49
N ALA A 71 0.07 -0.78 3.00
CA ALA A 71 -0.21 -0.50 4.41
C ALA A 71 -1.26 -1.49 4.91
N ALA A 72 -0.96 -2.23 5.97
CA ALA A 72 -1.86 -3.25 6.51
C ALA A 72 -1.84 -3.28 8.04
N ASP A 73 -2.98 -3.63 8.62
CA ASP A 73 -3.13 -3.96 10.03
C ASP A 73 -3.98 -5.24 10.18
N GLU A 74 -4.48 -5.52 11.38
CA GLU A 74 -5.33 -6.68 11.63
C GLU A 74 -6.71 -6.62 10.95
N THR A 75 -7.14 -5.44 10.51
CA THR A 75 -8.48 -5.16 9.99
C THR A 75 -8.50 -4.97 8.48
N MET A 76 -7.39 -4.51 7.88
CA MET A 76 -7.38 -4.11 6.47
C MET A 76 -6.00 -4.22 5.80
N ILE A 77 -6.05 -4.23 4.46
CA ILE A 77 -4.90 -4.00 3.57
C ILE A 77 -5.28 -2.89 2.60
N ALA A 78 -4.45 -1.86 2.52
CA ALA A 78 -4.50 -0.81 1.51
C ALA A 78 -3.28 -0.89 0.60
N ILE A 79 -3.52 -0.81 -0.71
CA ILE A 79 -2.48 -0.75 -1.75
C ILE A 79 -2.57 0.59 -2.44
N PHE A 80 -1.46 1.33 -2.43
CA PHE A 80 -1.30 2.58 -3.14
C PHE A 80 -0.38 2.37 -4.33
N ARG A 81 -0.54 3.17 -5.38
CA ARG A 81 0.49 3.36 -6.42
C ARG A 81 0.91 4.82 -6.43
N TYR A 82 2.20 5.09 -6.44
CA TYR A 82 2.72 6.45 -6.42
C TYR A 82 4.09 6.53 -7.09
N GLY A 83 4.44 7.72 -7.56
CA GLY A 83 5.78 8.03 -8.08
C GLY A 83 6.75 8.46 -6.98
N TYR A 84 7.96 8.81 -7.39
CA TYR A 84 9.05 9.22 -6.50
C TYR A 84 8.60 10.14 -5.35
N GLY A 85 8.91 9.74 -4.12
CA GLY A 85 8.58 10.48 -2.90
C GLY A 85 7.10 10.51 -2.54
N GLY A 86 6.29 9.57 -3.04
CA GLY A 86 4.85 9.49 -2.74
C GLY A 86 3.97 10.39 -3.61
N LYS A 87 4.50 10.89 -4.74
CA LYS A 87 3.77 11.80 -5.63
C LYS A 87 2.67 11.09 -6.40
N ASN A 88 1.59 11.82 -6.69
CA ASN A 88 0.45 11.33 -7.48
C ASN A 88 -0.10 10.00 -6.93
N SER A 89 -0.17 9.89 -5.61
CA SER A 89 -0.63 8.66 -4.94
C SER A 89 -2.08 8.36 -5.29
N GLU A 90 -2.36 7.11 -5.59
CA GLU A 90 -3.70 6.60 -5.89
C GLU A 90 -3.97 5.33 -5.10
N LEU A 91 -5.18 5.20 -4.55
CA LEU A 91 -5.61 3.98 -3.86
C LEU A 91 -6.05 2.95 -4.90
N VAL A 92 -5.26 1.89 -5.06
CA VAL A 92 -5.48 0.82 -6.06
C VAL A 92 -6.36 -0.28 -5.49
N ALA A 93 -6.19 -0.63 -4.22
CA ALA A 93 -7.02 -1.64 -3.55
C ALA A 93 -7.20 -1.31 -2.07
N TRP A 94 -8.38 -1.61 -1.54
CA TRP A 94 -8.65 -1.54 -0.11
C TRP A 94 -9.53 -2.72 0.30
N VAL A 95 -8.95 -3.61 1.11
CA VAL A 95 -9.52 -4.92 1.42
C VAL A 95 -9.64 -5.05 2.92
N ARG A 96 -10.81 -5.48 3.39
CA ARG A 96 -11.03 -5.85 4.78
C ARG A 96 -10.57 -7.30 5.03
N LEU A 97 -9.94 -7.55 6.18
CA LEU A 97 -9.40 -8.86 6.59
C LEU A 97 -10.33 -9.66 7.52
#